data_AF-B7P7E7-F1
#
_entry.id   AF-B7P7E7-F1
#
_cell.length_a   1.000
_cell.length_b   1.000
_cell.length_c   1.000
_cell.angle_alpha   90.00
_cell.angle_beta   90.00
_cell.angle_gamma   90.00
#
_symmetry.space_group_name_H-M   'P 1'
#
loop_
_entity.id
_entity.type
_entity.pdbx_description
1 polymer ?
#
loop_
_entity_poly.entity_id
_entity_poly.type
_entity_poly.pdbx_seq_one_letter_code
_entity_poly.pdbx_strand_id
1 'polypeptide(L)' 'LKPNSSYFPCFFFFNSLFVKRSPGSSGYRPDYCGFEIPDKFVVGYALDYNDHFRDLSHVCTISNQGKQKYADSNGTL' A
#
# COMPACT_ATOMS: atom_id res chain seq x y z
N LEU A 1 12.73 21.54 22.11
CA LEU A 1 13.60 20.37 22.38
C LEU A 1 14.47 20.16 21.16
N LYS A 2 15.79 20.38 21.24
CA LYS A 2 16.69 20.07 20.12
C LYS A 2 16.78 18.54 20.00
N PRO A 3 16.55 17.93 18.82
CA PRO A 3 16.79 16.51 18.64
C PRO A 3 18.29 16.26 18.83
N ASN A 4 18.64 15.54 19.89
CA ASN A 4 20.02 15.18 20.19
C ASN A 4 20.53 14.16 19.15
N SER A 5 21.67 14.52 18.57
CA SER A 5 22.64 13.76 17.77
C SER A 5 22.37 12.26 17.50
N SER A 6 22.08 12.00 16.21
CA SER A 6 22.55 10.89 15.38
C SER A 6 22.37 9.44 15.87
N TYR A 7 21.15 8.91 15.72
CA TYR A 7 20.99 7.47 15.49
C TYR A 7 21.39 7.15 14.05
N PHE A 8 22.53 6.51 13.87
CA PHE A 8 22.97 5.92 12.60
C PHE A 8 22.89 4.41 12.74
N PRO A 9 21.77 3.77 12.35
CA PRO A 9 21.68 2.33 12.49
C PRO A 9 22.60 1.64 11.48
N CYS A 10 23.19 0.51 11.90
CA CYS A 10 24.12 -0.25 11.07
C CYS A 10 23.47 -0.82 9.81
N PHE A 11 22.17 -1.14 9.86
CA PHE A 11 21.42 -1.71 8.74
C PHE A 11 19.97 -1.25 8.79
N PHE A 12 19.41 -1.02 7.61
CA PHE A 12 17.98 -0.85 7.41
C PHE A 12 17.50 -1.92 6.44
N PHE A 13 16.38 -2.55 6.76
CA PHE A 13 15.70 -3.48 5.88
C PHE A 13 14.28 -2.97 5.63
N PHE A 14 13.88 -2.95 4.37
CA PHE A 14 12.52 -2.65 3.95
C PHE A 14 11.79 -3.96 3.68
N ASN A 15 10.63 -4.11 4.30
CA ASN A 15 9.77 -5.27 4.15
C ASN A 15 8.45 -4.81 3.57
N SER A 16 7.99 -5.47 2.51
CA SER A 16 6.64 -5.26 1.98
C SER A 16 5.90 -6.57 1.86
N LEU A 17 4.64 -6.57 2.27
CA LEU A 17 3.77 -7.72 2.03
C LEU A 17 3.41 -7.86 0.54
N PHE A 18 3.21 -6.73 -0.16
CA PHE A 18 2.82 -6.71 -1.56
C PHE A 18 3.74 -5.80 -2.38
N VAL A 19 4.18 -6.30 -3.54
CA VAL A 19 4.86 -5.50 -4.56
C VAL A 19 4.03 -5.56 -5.85
N LYS A 20 3.70 -4.40 -6.43
CA LYS A 20 2.95 -4.33 -7.69
C LYS A 20 3.87 -4.48 -8.90
N ARG A 21 3.48 -5.36 -9.82
CA ARG A 21 4.00 -5.40 -11.19
C ARG A 21 3.38 -4.29 -12.03
N SER A 22 3.83 -3.06 -11.80
CA SER A 22 3.42 -1.90 -12.58
C SER A 22 4.57 -1.43 -13.51
N PRO A 23 4.29 -1.11 -14.78
CA PRO A 23 5.27 -0.51 -15.69
C PRO A 23 5.84 0.82 -15.17
N GLY A 24 5.09 1.54 -14.33
CA GLY A 24 5.49 2.83 -13.74
C GLY A 24 6.29 2.70 -12.43
N SER A 25 6.72 1.49 -12.06
CA SER A 25 7.55 1.29 -10.86
C SER A 25 8.91 1.97 -11.01
N SER A 26 9.44 2.56 -9.94
CA SER A 26 10.81 3.12 -9.90
C SER A 26 11.92 2.06 -9.97
N GLY A 27 11.56 0.78 -10.09
CA GLY A 27 12.49 -0.35 -10.07
C GLY A 27 12.92 -0.76 -8.66
N TYR A 28 12.58 0.01 -7.63
CA TYR A 28 12.88 -0.35 -6.25
C TYR A 28 12.26 -1.70 -5.86
N ARG A 29 13.01 -2.50 -5.10
CA ARG A 29 12.58 -3.78 -4.54
C ARG A 29 12.92 -3.81 -3.06
N PRO A 30 11.97 -4.16 -2.18
CA PRO A 30 12.24 -4.35 -0.76
C PRO A 30 13.13 -5.56 -0.54
N ASP A 31 13.85 -5.60 0.58
CA ASP A 31 14.71 -6.72 0.97
C ASP A 31 13.91 -8.02 1.15
N TYR A 32 12.67 -7.89 1.63
CA TYR A 32 11.72 -8.99 1.74
C TYR A 32 10.38 -8.62 1.12
N CYS A 33 9.86 -9.52 0.29
CA CYS A 33 8.57 -9.41 -0.37
C CYS A 33 7.73 -10.66 -0.06
N GLY A 34 6.51 -10.46 0.45
CA GLY A 34 5.57 -11.57 0.65
C GLY A 34 5.00 -12.08 -0.66
N PHE A 35 4.39 -11.17 -1.44
CA PHE A 35 3.71 -11.50 -2.69
C PHE A 35 3.91 -10.42 -3.75
N GLU A 36 4.11 -10.86 -4.99
CA GLU A 36 4.13 -9.97 -6.14
C GLU A 36 2.80 -10.06 -6.89
N ILE A 37 2.07 -8.93 -6.96
CA ILE A 37 0.69 -8.86 -7.46
C ILE A 37 0.61 -8.06 -8.77
N PRO A 38 -0.41 -8.31 -9.63
CA PRO A 38 -0.63 -7.48 -10.81
C PRO A 38 -0.97 -6.03 -10.43
N ASP A 39 -0.90 -5.13 -11.41
CA ASP A 39 -1.29 -3.73 -11.23
C ASP A 39 -2.82 -3.56 -11.15
N LYS A 40 -3.39 -3.97 -10.02
CA LYS A 40 -4.79 -3.79 -9.66
C LYS A 40 -4.87 -3.09 -8.32
N PHE A 41 -5.96 -2.36 -8.11
CA PHE A 41 -6.22 -1.76 -6.80
C PHE A 41 -6.78 -2.84 -5.86
N VAL A 42 -6.05 -3.11 -4.77
CA VAL A 42 -6.39 -4.12 -3.77
C VAL A 42 -6.76 -3.45 -2.45
N VAL A 43 -7.71 -4.05 -1.75
CA VAL A 43 -8.21 -3.63 -0.43
C VAL A 43 -8.28 -4.84 0.50
N GLY A 44 -8.43 -4.60 1.80
CA GLY A 44 -8.42 -5.64 2.83
C GLY A 44 -7.04 -5.89 3.41
N TYR A 45 -7.01 -6.56 4.56
CA TYR A 45 -5.80 -6.77 5.37
C TYR A 45 -5.12 -5.44 5.72
N ALA A 46 -5.91 -4.51 6.27
CA ALA A 46 -5.54 -3.12 6.55
C ALA A 46 -5.26 -2.23 5.33
N LEU A 47 -5.32 -2.74 4.09
CA LEU A 47 -5.34 -1.91 2.89
C LEU A 47 -6.74 -1.32 2.69
N ASP A 48 -6.82 -0.03 2.36
CA ASP A 48 -8.10 0.66 2.26
C ASP A 48 -8.34 1.38 0.94
N TYR A 49 -9.60 1.72 0.75
CA TYR A 49 -10.06 2.69 -0.23
C TYR A 49 -10.89 3.73 0.51
N ASN A 50 -10.34 4.93 0.67
CA ASN A 50 -10.95 6.04 1.42
C ASN A 50 -11.40 5.59 2.82
N ASP A 51 -10.47 5.00 3.59
CA ASP A 51 -10.70 4.45 4.94
C ASP A 51 -11.69 3.27 5.03
N HIS A 52 -12.23 2.79 3.92
CA HIS A 52 -13.08 1.60 3.88
C HIS A 52 -12.29 0.30 3.65
N PHE A 53 -12.88 -0.82 4.06
CA PHE A 53 -12.39 -2.20 3.83
C PHE A 53 -11.15 -2.66 4.62
N ARG A 54 -10.66 -1.88 5.60
CA ARG A 54 -9.51 -2.27 6.44
C ARG A 54 -9.74 -3.55 7.26
N ASP A 55 -10.98 -3.77 7.67
CA ASP A 55 -11.45 -4.86 8.51
C ASP A 55 -11.68 -6.18 7.76
N LEU A 56 -11.59 -6.16 6.42
CA LEU A 56 -11.67 -7.36 5.61
C LEU A 56 -10.41 -8.21 5.81
N SER A 57 -10.57 -9.45 6.28
CA SER A 57 -9.45 -10.39 6.51
C SER A 57 -8.74 -10.82 5.22
N HIS A 58 -9.44 -10.77 4.09
CA HIS A 58 -8.94 -11.18 2.78
C HIS A 58 -8.48 -9.98 1.95
N VAL A 59 -7.43 -10.18 1.16
CA VAL A 59 -6.97 -9.20 0.17
C VAL A 59 -7.75 -9.42 -1.13
N CYS A 60 -8.48 -8.40 -1.56
CA CYS A 60 -9.41 -8.48 -2.68
C CYS A 60 -9.24 -7.29 -3.64
N THR A 61 -9.61 -7.45 -4.90
CA THR A 61 -9.67 -6.32 -5.85
C THR A 61 -11.00 -5.58 -5.71
N ILE A 62 -10.97 -4.26 -5.71
CA ILE A 62 -12.19 -3.44 -5.67
C ILE A 62 -12.86 -3.37 -7.05
N SER A 63 -14.18 -3.55 -7.08
CA SER A 63 -14.99 -3.44 -8.31
C SER A 63 -15.20 -1.98 -8.72
N ASN A 64 -15.57 -1.74 -9.98
CA ASN A 64 -15.87 -0.38 -10.46
C ASN A 64 -17.05 0.27 -9.70
N GLN A 65 -18.06 -0.51 -9.34
CA GLN A 65 -19.18 -0.05 -8.51
C GLN A 65 -18.70 0.33 -7.10
N GLY A 66 -17.80 -0.48 -6.51
CA GLY A 66 -17.20 -0.18 -5.22
C GLY A 66 -16.40 1.12 -5.26
N LYS A 67 -15.56 1.31 -6.28
CA LYS A 67 -14.82 2.57 -6.47
C LYS A 67 -15.75 3.77 -6.51
N GLN A 68 -16.83 3.72 -7.29
CA GLN A 68 -17.79 4.82 -7.39
C GLN A 68 -18.53 5.07 -6.07
N LYS A 69 -18.95 4.00 -5.38
CA LYS A 69 -19.73 4.09 -4.15
C LYS A 69 -18.94 4.72 -2.99
N TYR A 70 -17.66 4.40 -2.91
CA TYR A 70 -16.78 4.82 -1.82
C TYR A 70 -15.81 5.91 -2.27
N ALA A 71 -16.00 6.50 -3.45
CA ALA A 71 -15.23 7.65 -3.90
C ALA A 71 -15.55 8.85 -3.01
N ASP A 72 -14.53 9.60 -2.63
CA ASP A 72 -14.73 10.82 -1.86
C ASP A 72 -15.54 11.82 -2.68
N SER A 73 -16.51 12.46 -2.02
CA SER A 73 -17.35 13.51 -2.62
C SER A 73 -16.58 14.75 -3.09
N ASN A 74 -15.29 14.84 -2.74
CA ASN A 74 -14.41 15.95 -3.12
C ASN A 74 -13.63 15.70 -4.43
N GLY A 75 -13.85 14.57 -5.12
CA GLY A 75 -13.55 14.45 -6.54
C GLY A 75 -12.07 14.56 -6.95
N THR A 76 -11.13 14.18 -6.09
CA THR A 76 -9.71 14.12 -6.47
C THR A 76 -9.18 12.70 -6.36
N LEU A 77 -8.87 12.09 -7.50
CA LEU A 77 -7.82 11.09 -7.61
C LEU A 77 -6.52 11.80 -8.03
#